data_AF-A0ABD6C1K6-F1
#
_entry.id   AF-A0ABD6C1K6-F1
#
_cell.length_a   1.000
_cell.length_b   1.000
_cell.length_c   1.000
_cell.angle_alpha   90.00
_cell.angle_beta   90.00
_cell.angle_gamma   90.00
#
_symmetry.space_group_name_H-M   'P 1'
#
loop_
_entity.id
_entity.type
_entity.pdbx_description
1 polymer ?
#
loop_
_entity_poly.entity_id
_entity_poly.type
_entity_poly.pdbx_seq_one_letter_code
_entity_poly.pdbx_strand_id
1 'polypeptide(L)'
;MSVPEGRFYGFPIYDVAGFKIGKYHHREEEIDPDEFDREPNRMDKILLSDATEKYFPNAAGPTMRLATCMFTNSPDEHFILDSLSDHPQVVVGAGFSGHGFKFSSVIGEILADLAIDRGSEHPIEMFSLDRFD
;
A
#
# COMPACT_ATOMS: atom_id res chain seq x y z
N MET A 1 10.60 9.24 -4.43
CA MET A 1 11.83 9.95 -4.05
C MET A 1 12.37 9.34 -2.77
N SER A 2 13.64 8.95 -2.74
CA SER A 2 14.30 8.47 -1.51
C SER A 2 15.23 9.56 -1.00
N VAL A 3 15.06 9.98 0.25
CA VAL A 3 15.80 11.07 0.92
C VAL A 3 16.18 10.62 2.34
N PRO A 4 17.06 11.33 3.07
CA PRO A 4 17.47 10.94 4.42
C PRO A 4 16.30 10.72 5.41
N GLU A 5 15.18 11.43 5.23
CA GLU A 5 13.99 11.34 6.07
C GLU A 5 13.07 10.15 5.71
N GLY A 6 13.38 9.45 4.62
CA GLY A 6 12.66 8.27 4.15
C GLY A 6 12.24 8.32 2.68
N ARG A 7 11.28 7.46 2.31
CA ARG A 7 10.78 7.35 0.93
C ARG A 7 9.43 8.06 0.80
N PHE A 8 9.34 8.98 -0.16
CA PHE A 8 8.12 9.69 -0.49
C PHE A 8 7.64 9.33 -1.89
N TYR A 9 6.33 9.38 -2.09
CA TYR A 9 5.67 9.26 -3.39
C TYR A 9 4.68 10.41 -3.55
N GLY A 10 4.29 10.71 -4.80
CA GLY A 10 3.38 11.80 -5.05
C GLY A 10 2.73 11.72 -6.42
N PHE A 11 1.73 12.57 -6.62
CA PHE A 11 0.97 12.68 -7.86
C PHE A 11 0.89 14.14 -8.28
N PRO A 12 1.01 14.44 -9.59
CA PRO A 12 0.88 15.80 -10.10
C PRO A 12 -0.56 16.28 -9.97
N ILE A 13 -0.76 17.56 -10.28
CA ILE A 13 -2.10 18.14 -10.44
C ILE A 13 -2.74 17.50 -11.67
N TYR A 14 -3.88 16.84 -11.47
CA TYR A 14 -4.69 16.24 -12.54
C TYR A 14 -6.15 16.19 -12.09
N ASP A 15 -7.04 16.88 -12.83
CA ASP A 15 -8.48 17.09 -12.55
C ASP A 15 -8.87 17.73 -11.21
N VAL A 16 -8.02 17.64 -10.19
CA VAL A 16 -8.20 18.21 -8.86
C VAL A 16 -7.03 19.14 -8.57
N ALA A 17 -7.33 20.31 -8.01
CA ALA A 17 -6.31 21.26 -7.59
C ALA A 17 -5.45 20.69 -6.46
N GLY A 18 -4.15 20.92 -6.55
CA GLY A 18 -3.17 20.52 -5.55
C GLY A 18 -2.29 19.35 -5.98
N PHE A 19 -1.06 19.37 -5.50
CA PHE A 19 -0.10 18.27 -5.60
C PHE A 19 -0.31 17.32 -4.41
N LYS A 20 -0.25 16.01 -4.66
CA LYS A 20 -0.32 14.99 -3.59
C LYS A 20 1.08 14.50 -3.25
N ILE A 21 1.37 14.39 -1.96
CA ILE A 21 2.54 13.72 -1.42
C ILE A 21 2.14 12.75 -0.31
N GLY A 22 2.85 11.64 -0.21
CA GLY A 22 2.74 10.68 0.89
C GLY A 22 4.11 10.11 1.23
N LYS A 23 4.31 9.77 2.51
CA LYS A 23 5.49 9.05 2.97
C LYS A 23 5.20 7.55 2.98
N TYR A 24 6.02 6.77 2.28
CA TYR A 24 5.93 5.31 2.26
C TYR A 24 6.31 4.74 3.63
N HIS A 25 5.55 3.75 4.12
CA HIS A 25 5.56 3.30 5.52
C HIS A 25 5.36 4.40 6.58
N HIS A 26 4.95 5.60 6.19
CA HIS A 26 4.64 6.71 7.10
C HIS A 26 5.66 6.87 8.26
N ARG A 27 5.27 6.48 9.49
CA ARG A 27 6.09 6.52 10.71
C ARG A 27 6.43 5.12 11.26
N GLU A 28 6.24 4.08 10.47
CA GLU A 28 6.43 2.67 10.85
C GLU A 28 5.57 2.26 12.05
N GLU A 29 4.38 2.86 12.15
CA GLU A 29 3.42 2.57 13.21
C GLU A 29 2.70 1.25 12.92
N GLU A 30 2.63 0.39 13.93
CA GLU A 30 1.72 -0.74 13.97
C GLU A 30 0.40 -0.30 14.60
N ILE A 31 -0.71 -0.66 13.97
CA ILE A 31 -2.05 -0.25 14.36
C ILE A 31 -3.00 -1.43 14.26
N ASP A 32 -4.08 -1.38 15.04
CA ASP A 32 -5.25 -2.22 14.85
C ASP A 32 -6.23 -1.49 13.89
N PRO A 33 -6.64 -2.11 12.76
CA PRO A 33 -7.53 -1.46 11.78
C PRO A 33 -8.93 -1.11 12.32
N ASP A 34 -9.35 -1.73 13.42
CA ASP A 34 -10.65 -1.52 14.08
C ASP A 34 -10.58 -0.46 15.18
N GLU A 35 -9.40 -0.22 15.76
CA GLU A 35 -9.24 0.73 16.87
C GLU A 35 -8.52 2.03 16.50
N PHE A 36 -7.83 2.09 15.35
CA PHE A 36 -7.00 3.26 15.03
C PHE A 36 -7.81 4.52 14.69
N ASP A 37 -7.28 5.67 15.11
CA ASP A 37 -7.83 6.97 14.72
C ASP A 37 -7.51 7.24 13.24
N ARG A 38 -8.57 7.31 12.43
CA ARG A 38 -8.47 7.53 10.99
C ARG A 38 -8.23 8.99 10.64
N GLU A 39 -8.42 9.92 11.58
CA GLU A 39 -8.24 11.34 11.33
C GLU A 39 -6.75 11.71 11.34
N PRO A 40 -6.23 12.30 10.25
CA PRO A 40 -4.85 12.77 10.22
C PRO A 40 -4.61 13.84 11.29
N ASN A 41 -3.48 13.75 11.98
CA ASN A 41 -3.14 14.65 13.07
C ASN A 41 -2.10 15.70 12.65
N ARG A 42 -1.73 16.58 13.60
CA ARG A 42 -0.76 17.66 13.38
C ARG A 42 0.62 17.15 12.95
N MET A 43 1.07 16.00 13.47
CA MET A 43 2.37 15.44 13.14
C MET A 43 2.42 14.93 11.70
N ASP A 44 1.32 14.36 11.20
CA ASP A 44 1.21 13.92 9.80
C ASP A 44 1.36 15.10 8.85
N LYS A 45 0.71 16.23 9.19
CA LYS A 45 0.83 17.47 8.42
C LYS A 45 2.27 17.97 8.40
N ILE A 46 2.91 18.10 9.56
CA ILE A 46 4.29 18.62 9.69
C ILE A 46 5.25 17.77 8.87
N LEU A 47 5.17 16.44 9.02
CA LEU A 47 6.01 15.50 8.30
C LEU A 47 5.94 15.69 6.78
N LEU A 48 4.72 15.88 6.23
CA LEU A 48 4.53 16.07 4.79
C LEU A 48 4.85 17.50 4.34
N SER A 49 4.57 18.53 5.16
CA SER A 49 4.89 19.92 4.83
C SER A 49 6.38 20.16 4.82
N ASP A 50 7.13 19.64 5.79
CA ASP A 50 8.59 19.80 5.87
C ASP A 50 9.28 19.20 4.63
N ALA A 51 8.82 18.01 4.20
CA ALA A 51 9.31 17.39 2.97
C ALA A 51 8.93 18.20 1.73
N THR A 52 7.71 18.76 1.68
CA THR A 52 7.25 19.57 0.55
C THR A 52 8.04 20.88 0.46
N GLU A 53 8.24 21.59 1.57
CA GLU A 53 9.04 22.82 1.62
C GLU A 53 10.48 22.59 1.18
N LYS A 54 11.08 21.49 1.62
CA LYS A 54 12.47 21.15 1.32
C LYS A 54 12.70 20.71 -0.12
N TYR A 55 11.82 19.87 -0.66
CA TYR A 55 12.05 19.20 -1.95
C TYR A 55 11.17 19.73 -3.10
N PHE A 56 10.06 20.40 -2.79
CA PHE A 56 9.12 20.97 -3.75
C PHE A 56 8.66 22.36 -3.30
N PRO A 57 9.56 23.34 -3.11
CA PRO A 57 9.23 24.64 -2.52
C PRO A 57 8.13 25.40 -3.27
N ASN A 58 8.07 25.23 -4.60
CA ASN A 58 7.01 25.84 -5.43
C ASN A 58 5.62 25.20 -5.23
N ALA A 59 5.56 24.03 -4.59
CA ALA A 59 4.32 23.32 -4.25
C ALA A 59 3.96 23.44 -2.76
N ALA A 60 4.76 24.15 -1.95
CA ALA A 60 4.56 24.33 -0.50
C ALA A 60 3.47 25.37 -0.19
N GLY A 61 2.30 25.20 -0.79
CA GLY A 61 1.10 25.99 -0.52
C GLY A 61 0.34 25.49 0.72
N PRO A 62 -0.81 26.11 1.04
CA PRO A 62 -1.66 25.64 2.13
C PRO A 62 -2.13 24.20 1.89
N THR A 63 -2.16 23.40 2.95
CA THR A 63 -2.70 22.03 2.91
C THR A 63 -4.17 22.06 2.51
N MET A 64 -4.50 21.47 1.36
CA MET A 64 -5.88 21.41 0.86
C MET A 64 -6.68 20.26 1.49
N ARG A 65 -6.02 19.12 1.71
CA ARG A 65 -6.61 17.91 2.29
C ARG A 65 -5.53 17.04 2.92
N LEU A 66 -5.88 16.36 3.99
CA LEU A 66 -5.13 15.23 4.54
C LEU A 66 -6.01 13.98 4.49
N ALA A 67 -5.37 12.81 4.40
CA ALA A 67 -6.05 11.53 4.43
C ALA A 67 -5.10 10.46 4.98
N THR A 68 -5.65 9.56 5.78
CA THR A 68 -4.95 8.38 6.29
C THR A 68 -5.31 7.17 5.43
N CYS A 69 -4.37 6.24 5.29
CA CYS A 69 -4.53 4.96 4.62
C CYS A 69 -3.73 3.90 5.40
N MET A 70 -4.00 2.63 5.15
CA MET A 70 -3.32 1.52 5.81
C MET A 70 -2.56 0.66 4.80
N PHE A 71 -1.39 0.19 5.21
CA PHE A 71 -0.70 -0.92 4.55
C PHE A 71 -0.84 -2.16 5.42
N THR A 72 -1.07 -3.30 4.78
CA THR A 72 -0.98 -4.62 5.42
C THR A 72 0.22 -5.33 4.81
N ASN A 73 1.28 -5.48 5.61
CA ASN A 73 2.56 -5.98 5.14
C ASN A 73 2.70 -7.48 5.45
N SER A 74 3.22 -8.24 4.50
CA SER A 74 3.82 -9.54 4.80
C SER A 74 5.23 -9.34 5.38
N PRO A 75 5.84 -10.35 6.04
CA PRO A 75 7.21 -10.26 6.55
C PRO A 75 8.28 -9.91 5.50
N ASP A 76 8.05 -10.28 4.24
CA ASP A 76 8.97 -10.09 3.11
C ASP A 76 8.53 -8.99 2.12
N GLU A 77 7.46 -8.26 2.44
CA GLU A 77 6.81 -7.27 1.58
C GLU A 77 6.29 -7.79 0.21
N HIS A 78 6.25 -9.11 0.00
CA HIS A 78 5.63 -9.76 -1.17
C HIS A 78 4.17 -10.14 -0.91
N PHE A 79 3.38 -10.22 -1.99
CA PHE A 79 1.96 -10.57 -1.88
C PHE A 79 1.77 -11.98 -1.36
N ILE A 80 0.55 -12.26 -0.88
CA ILE A 80 0.07 -13.62 -0.64
C ILE A 80 -1.08 -13.85 -1.62
N LEU A 81 -0.90 -14.78 -2.56
CA LEU A 81 -1.88 -15.15 -3.59
C LEU A 81 -1.91 -16.68 -3.67
N ASP A 82 -2.80 -17.32 -2.91
CA ASP A 82 -2.81 -18.78 -2.78
C ASP A 82 -4.16 -19.32 -2.30
N SER A 83 -4.30 -20.63 -2.19
CA SER A 83 -5.40 -21.31 -1.51
C SER A 83 -4.98 -21.84 -0.14
N LEU A 84 -5.91 -21.97 0.81
CA LEU A 84 -5.61 -22.55 2.11
C LEU A 84 -5.39 -24.07 2.00
N SER A 85 -4.32 -24.60 2.60
CA SER A 85 -3.98 -26.03 2.59
C SER A 85 -5.09 -26.92 3.17
N ASP A 86 -5.63 -26.53 4.33
CA ASP A 86 -6.74 -27.25 4.99
C ASP A 86 -8.12 -27.00 4.33
N HIS A 87 -8.23 -25.94 3.53
CA HIS A 87 -9.47 -25.50 2.88
C HIS A 87 -9.20 -25.05 1.44
N PRO A 88 -8.90 -25.99 0.51
CA PRO A 88 -8.48 -25.66 -0.86
C PRO A 88 -9.59 -25.02 -1.72
N GLN A 89 -10.80 -24.85 -1.19
CA GLN A 89 -11.87 -24.06 -1.78
C GLN A 89 -11.82 -22.57 -1.37
N VAL A 90 -10.92 -22.17 -0.48
CA VAL A 90 -10.75 -20.80 0.00
C VAL A 90 -9.48 -20.23 -0.61
N VAL A 91 -9.65 -19.20 -1.43
CA VAL A 91 -8.55 -18.43 -2.05
C VAL A 91 -8.29 -17.17 -1.23
N VAL A 92 -7.01 -16.84 -1.05
CA VAL A 92 -6.51 -15.73 -0.24
C VAL A 92 -5.70 -14.78 -1.11
N GLY A 93 -6.06 -13.50 -1.06
CA GLY A 93 -5.27 -12.38 -1.56
C GLY A 93 -4.98 -11.41 -0.43
N ALA A 94 -3.74 -11.35 0.05
CA ALA A 94 -3.37 -10.57 1.24
C ALA A 94 -1.93 -10.03 1.19
N GLY A 95 -1.52 -9.29 2.22
CA GLY A 95 -0.12 -8.87 2.39
C GLY A 95 0.39 -7.95 1.28
N PHE A 96 -0.47 -7.10 0.72
CA PHE A 96 -0.13 -6.27 -0.45
C PHE A 96 0.93 -5.18 -0.20
N SER A 97 1.36 -5.04 1.06
CA SER A 97 2.56 -4.32 1.50
C SER A 97 2.65 -2.90 0.96
N GLY A 98 1.50 -2.24 0.80
CA GLY A 98 1.41 -0.85 0.33
C GLY A 98 1.70 -0.61 -1.15
N HIS A 99 1.83 -1.67 -1.95
CA HIS A 99 2.19 -1.54 -3.37
C HIS A 99 1.34 -2.39 -4.34
N GLY A 100 0.34 -3.11 -3.83
CA GLY A 100 -0.54 -3.98 -4.64
C GLY A 100 -1.51 -3.28 -5.59
N PHE A 101 -1.91 -2.02 -5.38
CA PHE A 101 -2.98 -1.39 -6.17
C PHE A 101 -2.69 -1.38 -7.70
N LYS A 102 -1.43 -1.18 -8.10
CA LYS A 102 -1.03 -1.18 -9.52
C LYS A 102 -1.18 -2.54 -10.20
N PHE A 103 -1.28 -3.61 -9.41
CA PHE A 103 -1.46 -4.99 -9.87
C PHE A 103 -2.89 -5.50 -9.64
N SER A 104 -3.79 -4.68 -9.07
CA SER A 104 -5.13 -5.12 -8.67
C SER A 104 -5.94 -5.78 -9.78
N SER A 105 -5.76 -5.34 -11.04
CA SER A 105 -6.41 -5.97 -12.20
C SER A 105 -5.94 -7.40 -12.43
N VAL A 106 -4.62 -7.62 -12.52
CA VAL A 106 -4.06 -8.97 -12.74
C VAL A 106 -4.19 -9.85 -11.51
N ILE A 107 -4.13 -9.27 -10.30
CA ILE A 107 -4.43 -9.99 -9.05
C ILE A 107 -5.88 -10.49 -9.08
N GLY A 108 -6.83 -9.68 -9.56
CA GLY A 108 -8.23 -10.10 -9.69
C GLY A 108 -8.40 -11.29 -10.64
N GLU A 109 -7.69 -11.29 -11.77
CA GLU A 109 -7.64 -12.41 -12.72
C GLU A 109 -7.06 -13.68 -12.05
N ILE A 110 -5.88 -13.57 -11.44
CA ILE A 110 -5.23 -14.67 -10.71
C ILE A 110 -6.14 -15.28 -9.64
N LEU A 111 -6.78 -14.44 -8.82
CA LEU A 111 -7.66 -14.93 -7.75
C LEU A 111 -8.93 -15.59 -8.31
N ALA A 112 -9.42 -15.15 -9.47
CA ALA A 112 -10.54 -15.78 -10.15
C ALA A 112 -10.15 -17.16 -10.70
N ASP A 113 -9.00 -17.27 -11.36
CA ASP A 113 -8.48 -18.55 -11.90
C ASP A 113 -8.24 -19.55 -10.76
N LEU A 114 -7.63 -19.12 -9.65
CA LEU A 114 -7.44 -19.95 -8.46
C LEU A 114 -8.78 -20.45 -7.89
N ALA A 115 -9.82 -19.63 -7.93
CA ALA A 115 -11.14 -19.98 -7.39
C ALA A 115 -11.93 -20.93 -8.30
N ILE A 116 -11.78 -20.81 -9.62
CA ILE A 116 -12.57 -21.55 -10.62
C ILE A 116 -11.82 -22.81 -11.08
N ASP A 117 -10.56 -22.64 -11.47
CA ASP A 117 -9.75 -23.65 -12.15
C ASP A 117 -8.67 -24.28 -11.25
N ARG A 118 -8.51 -23.78 -10.02
CA ARG A 118 -7.49 -24.24 -9.03
C ARG A 118 -6.06 -24.11 -9.55
N GLY A 119 -5.81 -23.11 -10.38
CA GLY A 119 -4.51 -22.78 -10.95
C GLY A 119 -4.55 -21.39 -11.57
N SER A 120 -3.41 -20.88 -12.03
CA SER A 120 -3.29 -19.61 -12.75
C SER A 120 -2.21 -19.77 -13.81
N GLU A 121 -2.38 -19.14 -14.98
CA GLU A 121 -1.33 -19.11 -16.01
C GLU A 121 -0.17 -18.17 -15.65
N HIS A 122 -0.38 -17.25 -14.71
CA HIS A 122 0.67 -16.38 -14.18
C HIS A 122 1.58 -17.13 -13.20
N PRO A 123 2.91 -16.90 -13.23
CA PRO A 123 3.87 -17.52 -12.31
C PRO A 123 3.79 -16.85 -10.93
N ILE A 124 2.97 -17.41 -10.04
CA ILE A 124 2.66 -16.84 -8.72
C ILE A 124 3.34 -17.60 -7.56
N GLU A 125 4.26 -18.51 -7.85
CA GLU A 125 4.87 -19.41 -6.85
C GLU A 125 5.56 -18.64 -5.72
N MET A 126 6.16 -17.49 -6.05
CA MET A 126 6.79 -16.61 -5.05
C MET A 126 5.80 -15.97 -4.06
N PHE A 127 4.50 -16.03 -4.33
CA PHE A 127 3.42 -15.49 -3.50
C PHE A 127 2.68 -16.55 -2.69
N SER A 128 3.17 -17.80 -2.68
CA SER A 128 2.57 -18.89 -1.93
C SER A 128 2.55 -18.62 -0.42
N LEU A 129 1.54 -19.14 0.27
CA LEU A 129 1.41 -19.12 1.73
C LEU A 129 2.55 -19.90 2.41
N ASP A 130 2.92 -21.05 1.83
CA ASP A 130 3.88 -22.01 2.41
C ASP A 130 5.33 -21.50 2.39
N ARG A 131 5.60 -20.33 1.80
CA ARG A 131 6.96 -19.77 1.72
C ARG A 131 7.55 -19.33 3.08
N PHE A 132 6.72 -19.31 4.13
CA PHE A 132 7.12 -18.92 5.48
C PHE A 132 7.28 -20.12 6.43
N ASP A 133 7.04 -21.35 5.96
CA ASP A 133 7.17 -22.59 6.73
C ASP A 133 8.54 -23.29 6.57
#